data_AF-A0A951YKL6-F1
#
_entry.id   AF-A0A951YKL6-F1
#
_cell.length_a   1.000
_cell.length_b   1.000
_cell.length_c   1.000
_cell.angle_alpha   90.00
_cell.angle_beta   90.00
_cell.angle_gamma   90.00
#
_symmetry.space_group_name_H-M   'P 1'
#
loop_
_entity.id
_entity.type
_entity.pdbx_description
1 polymer ?
#
loop_
_entity_poly.entity_id
_entity_poly.type
_entity_poly.pdbx_seq_one_letter_code
_entity_poly.pdbx_strand_id
1 'polypeptide(L)'
;MSEARARTALILAGGTLPLPHLWPLALAGADLIVAADGGLAHARVLGVTPDLIVGDLDSVEERDLRRHATVAVERHPVAKNELDLELALGAAWARGAERATVVGAFGSRLDQSFGALLIAGRLAAAGREVTLLAGPHEARPVAAGGATTRDLPEGTTVSLLALTEDCNVTTTGVRYPLSAASLPLGSGLGVSNVAVGGAVTLEVHAGVVTLLVEHAATDPREAIWGAQRGRIGAALAAADPDLADLVERVAYAEVFARGGLDLATRELLAVALLTGAGAVTELPTHLRGALRVGASERQLRETIIHAAMFVGFPKSLAAMRALQAFLAGAGGAAATGPDDG
;
A
#
# COMPACT_ATOMS: atom_id res chain seq x y z
N MET A 1 -29.65 -12.04 18.87
CA MET A 1 -28.25 -12.29 19.28
C MET A 1 -27.38 -11.76 18.15
N SER A 2 -26.69 -10.64 18.36
CA SER A 2 -25.77 -10.08 17.36
C SER A 2 -24.61 -11.06 17.21
N GLU A 3 -24.35 -11.58 16.00
CA GLU A 3 -23.10 -12.27 15.72
C GLU A 3 -21.96 -11.31 16.06
N ALA A 4 -21.08 -11.71 16.98
CA ALA A 4 -19.91 -10.93 17.31
C ALA A 4 -19.00 -10.90 16.06
N ARG A 5 -18.64 -9.70 15.61
CA ARG A 5 -17.74 -9.52 14.48
C ARG A 5 -16.38 -10.16 14.80
N ALA A 6 -15.91 -11.08 13.96
CA ALA A 6 -14.58 -11.68 14.09
C ALA A 6 -13.49 -10.60 14.17
N ARG A 7 -12.69 -10.64 15.24
CA ARG A 7 -11.67 -9.62 15.53
C ARG A 7 -10.54 -9.69 14.50
N THR A 8 -10.22 -8.58 13.86
CA THR A 8 -9.17 -8.52 12.83
C THR A 8 -7.96 -7.75 13.34
N ALA A 9 -6.76 -8.32 13.21
CA ALA A 9 -5.51 -7.65 13.49
C ALA A 9 -4.87 -7.03 12.24
N LEU A 10 -4.28 -5.85 12.37
CA LEU A 10 -3.37 -5.26 11.40
C LEU A 10 -1.94 -5.42 11.91
N ILE A 11 -1.10 -6.11 11.16
CA ILE A 11 0.32 -6.28 11.48
C ILE A 11 1.14 -5.34 10.59
N LEU A 12 1.93 -4.48 11.21
CA LEU A 12 2.89 -3.61 10.51
C LEU A 12 4.25 -4.30 10.50
N ALA A 13 4.66 -4.86 9.37
CA ALA A 13 5.97 -5.49 9.17
C ALA A 13 6.94 -4.55 8.45
N GLY A 14 8.24 -4.85 8.50
CA GLY A 14 9.31 -3.95 8.03
C GLY A 14 9.51 -3.85 6.50
N GLY A 15 8.74 -4.56 5.69
CA GLY A 15 8.85 -4.52 4.23
C GLY A 15 8.21 -3.29 3.59
N THR A 16 8.01 -3.37 2.27
CA THR A 16 7.47 -2.27 1.46
C THR A 16 5.98 -2.07 1.74
N LEU A 17 5.57 -0.84 2.07
CA LEU A 17 4.14 -0.50 2.22
C LEU A 17 3.34 -0.82 0.95
N PRO A 18 2.09 -1.29 1.07
CA PRO A 18 1.23 -1.46 -0.09
C PRO A 18 0.89 -0.13 -0.76
N LEU A 19 0.48 -0.21 -2.03
CA LEU A 19 0.02 0.95 -2.78
C LEU A 19 -1.11 1.69 -2.02
N PRO A 20 -1.20 3.03 -2.11
CA PRO A 20 -2.19 3.80 -1.37
C PRO A 20 -3.65 3.35 -1.55
N HIS A 21 -4.01 2.91 -2.76
CA HIS A 21 -5.37 2.43 -3.03
C HIS A 21 -5.70 1.09 -2.35
N LEU A 22 -4.69 0.36 -1.84
CA LEU A 22 -4.86 -0.85 -1.04
C LEU A 22 -4.93 -0.58 0.47
N TRP A 23 -4.70 0.66 0.92
CA TRP A 23 -4.79 1.00 2.34
C TRP A 23 -6.20 0.80 2.92
N PRO A 24 -7.31 1.12 2.22
CA PRO A 24 -8.64 0.79 2.71
C PRO A 24 -8.81 -0.71 2.98
N LEU A 25 -8.27 -1.58 2.11
CA LEU A 25 -8.25 -3.03 2.33
C LEU A 25 -7.41 -3.41 3.55
N ALA A 26 -6.24 -2.79 3.72
CA ALA A 26 -5.36 -3.04 4.87
C ALA A 26 -5.99 -2.63 6.21
N LEU A 27 -6.63 -1.47 6.24
CA LEU A 27 -7.16 -0.84 7.44
C LEU A 27 -8.60 -1.31 7.77
N ALA A 28 -9.28 -1.97 6.82
CA ALA A 28 -10.67 -2.37 6.96
C ALA A 28 -10.90 -3.23 8.20
N GLY A 29 -11.55 -2.61 9.20
CA GLY A 29 -12.00 -3.30 10.40
C GLY A 29 -10.90 -3.79 11.33
N ALA A 30 -9.71 -3.20 11.31
CA ALA A 30 -8.67 -3.51 12.28
C ALA A 30 -9.10 -3.14 13.71
N ASP A 31 -9.18 -4.14 14.59
CA ASP A 31 -9.52 -4.05 16.02
C ASP A 31 -8.29 -4.11 16.95
N LEU A 32 -7.13 -4.42 16.36
CA LEU A 32 -5.86 -4.58 17.03
C LEU A 32 -4.74 -4.26 16.03
N ILE A 33 -3.83 -3.38 16.39
CA ILE A 33 -2.70 -3.00 15.55
C ILE A 33 -1.41 -3.41 16.25
N VAL A 34 -0.64 -4.28 15.62
CA VAL A 34 0.64 -4.78 16.14
C VAL A 34 1.75 -4.36 15.20
N ALA A 35 2.74 -3.63 15.72
CA ALA A 35 3.94 -3.27 14.96
C ALA A 35 5.07 -4.27 15.27
N ALA A 36 5.65 -4.86 14.22
CA ALA A 36 6.83 -5.73 14.32
C ALA A 36 8.08 -4.89 14.01
N ASP A 37 8.92 -4.65 15.01
CA ASP A 37 10.16 -3.88 14.92
C ASP A 37 10.09 -2.68 13.96
N GLY A 38 10.93 -2.63 12.91
CA GLY A 38 11.00 -1.54 11.94
C GLY A 38 9.67 -1.24 11.23
N GLY A 39 8.71 -2.17 11.26
CA GLY A 39 7.34 -1.93 10.80
C GLY A 39 6.62 -0.81 11.57
N LEU A 40 7.11 -0.42 12.76
CA LEU A 40 6.62 0.75 13.50
C LEU A 40 6.67 2.04 12.66
N ALA A 41 7.65 2.18 11.77
CA ALA A 41 7.78 3.34 10.90
C ALA A 41 6.55 3.56 9.99
N HIS A 42 5.84 2.48 9.65
CA HIS A 42 4.65 2.52 8.79
C HIS A 42 3.42 3.10 9.50
N ALA A 43 3.38 3.04 10.83
CA ALA A 43 2.24 3.54 11.61
C ALA A 43 1.94 5.01 11.29
N ARG A 44 3.00 5.83 11.19
CA ARG A 44 2.89 7.25 10.85
C ARG A 44 2.32 7.47 9.44
N VAL A 45 2.77 6.68 8.46
CA VAL A 45 2.36 6.84 7.05
C VAL A 45 0.91 6.44 6.88
N LEU A 46 0.49 5.36 7.55
CA LEU A 46 -0.89 4.87 7.53
C LEU A 46 -1.84 5.66 8.46
N GLY A 47 -1.32 6.59 9.26
CA GLY A 47 -2.11 7.38 10.20
C GLY A 47 -2.70 6.56 11.35
N VAL A 48 -2.05 5.46 11.74
CA VAL A 48 -2.51 4.56 12.81
C VAL A 48 -1.60 4.63 14.04
N THR A 49 -2.15 4.26 15.19
CA THR A 49 -1.38 4.08 16.43
C THR A 49 -1.40 2.60 16.79
N PRO A 50 -0.23 1.94 16.93
CA PRO A 50 -0.17 0.54 17.36
C PRO A 50 -0.68 0.38 18.80
N ASP A 51 -1.35 -0.73 19.07
CA ASP A 51 -1.71 -1.17 20.41
C ASP A 51 -0.56 -1.94 21.09
N LEU A 52 0.30 -2.54 20.26
CA LEU A 52 1.43 -3.35 20.69
C LEU A 52 2.62 -3.20 19.74
N ILE A 53 3.81 -3.15 20.30
CA ILE A 53 5.08 -3.28 19.56
C ILE A 53 5.71 -4.62 19.96
N VAL A 54 6.15 -5.40 18.98
CA VAL A 54 6.76 -6.73 19.17
C VAL A 54 8.11 -6.76 18.48
N GLY A 55 9.12 -7.29 19.17
CA GLY A 55 10.45 -7.52 18.62
C GLY A 55 11.58 -7.17 19.58
N ASP A 56 12.81 -7.03 19.07
CA ASP A 56 13.99 -6.65 19.85
C ASP A 56 14.28 -5.13 19.85
N LEU A 57 13.60 -4.41 18.94
CA LEU A 57 13.67 -2.98 18.67
C LEU A 57 15.00 -2.48 18.09
N ASP A 58 15.84 -3.36 17.53
CA ASP A 58 17.16 -2.99 16.99
C ASP A 58 17.08 -2.16 15.70
N SER A 59 16.02 -2.38 14.92
CA SER A 59 15.75 -1.73 13.64
C SER A 59 14.78 -0.55 13.75
N VAL A 60 14.35 -0.21 14.97
CA VAL A 60 13.41 0.88 15.23
C VAL A 60 14.16 2.17 15.52
N GLU A 61 13.86 3.23 14.79
CA GLU A 61 14.44 4.54 15.08
C GLU A 61 13.96 5.10 16.44
N GLU A 62 14.87 5.72 17.20
CA GLU A 62 14.56 6.30 18.51
C GLU A 62 13.42 7.33 18.47
N ARG A 63 13.31 8.06 17.34
CA ARG A 63 12.22 9.02 17.10
C ARG A 63 10.83 8.36 17.11
N ASP A 64 10.74 7.13 16.60
CA ASP A 64 9.48 6.40 16.45
C ASP A 64 9.10 5.77 17.79
N LEU A 65 10.06 5.23 18.54
CA LEU A 65 9.86 4.79 19.93
C LEU A 65 9.37 5.93 20.84
N ARG A 66 9.96 7.13 20.74
CA ARG A 66 9.54 8.28 21.56
C ARG A 66 8.10 8.70 21.29
N ARG A 67 7.63 8.61 20.04
CA ARG A 67 6.23 8.92 19.67
C ARG A 67 5.25 7.90 20.23
N HIS A 68 5.68 6.66 20.38
CA HIS A 68 4.88 5.54 20.87
C HIS A 68 5.25 5.12 22.29
N ALA A 69 5.75 6.06 23.11
CA ALA A 69 6.26 5.77 24.46
C ALA A 69 5.21 5.18 25.42
N THR A 70 3.92 5.37 25.15
CA THR A 70 2.80 4.82 25.93
C THR A 70 2.30 3.47 25.42
N VAL A 71 2.78 3.01 24.25
CA VAL A 71 2.37 1.73 23.65
C VAL A 71 3.09 0.58 24.36
N ALA A 72 2.37 -0.51 24.61
CA ALA A 72 2.96 -1.70 25.22
C ALA A 72 4.03 -2.31 24.30
N VAL A 73 5.15 -2.75 24.87
CA VAL A 73 6.25 -3.38 24.13
C VAL A 73 6.47 -4.78 24.66
N GLU A 74 6.28 -5.78 23.80
CA GLU A 74 6.65 -7.18 24.06
C GLU A 74 8.06 -7.39 23.50
N ARG A 75 9.05 -7.49 24.40
CA ARG A 75 10.45 -7.65 24.01
C ARG A 75 10.82 -9.11 23.83
N HIS A 76 11.40 -9.45 22.70
CA HIS A 76 11.86 -10.79 22.37
C HIS A 76 13.38 -10.75 22.14
N PRO A 77 14.21 -11.60 22.79
CA PRO A 77 15.65 -11.62 22.51
C PRO A 77 16.00 -11.96 21.05
N VAL A 78 17.06 -11.32 20.53
CA VAL A 78 17.61 -11.42 19.16
C VAL A 78 17.89 -12.87 18.72
N ALA A 79 18.33 -13.73 19.65
CA ALA A 79 18.66 -15.12 19.38
C ALA A 79 17.42 -16.05 19.44
N LYS A 80 16.40 -15.75 18.62
CA LYS A 80 15.20 -16.59 18.49
C LYS A 80 15.17 -17.29 17.14
N ASN A 81 14.56 -18.48 17.13
CA ASN A 81 14.35 -19.29 15.94
C ASN A 81 13.07 -18.87 15.17
N GLU A 82 12.48 -17.71 15.46
CA GLU A 82 11.21 -17.23 14.93
C GLU A 82 11.40 -15.87 14.29
N LEU A 83 10.72 -15.62 13.17
CA LEU A 83 10.72 -14.30 12.52
C LEU A 83 9.86 -13.31 13.30
N ASP A 84 10.19 -12.01 13.27
CA ASP A 84 9.42 -10.98 14.00
C ASP A 84 7.95 -10.92 13.56
N LEU A 85 7.69 -11.22 12.29
CA LEU A 85 6.33 -11.37 11.76
C LEU A 85 5.57 -12.50 12.47
N GLU A 86 6.21 -13.62 12.75
CA GLU A 86 5.61 -14.77 13.44
C GLU A 86 5.29 -14.41 14.89
N LEU A 87 6.18 -13.70 15.56
CA LEU A 87 5.96 -13.16 16.91
C LEU A 87 4.79 -12.19 16.94
N ALA A 88 4.72 -11.25 15.98
CA ALA A 88 3.63 -10.28 15.90
C ALA A 88 2.27 -10.93 15.63
N LEU A 89 2.23 -11.91 14.71
CA LEU A 89 1.03 -12.71 14.45
C LEU A 89 0.63 -13.52 15.70
N GLY A 90 1.59 -14.17 16.36
CA GLY A 90 1.37 -14.90 17.62
C GLY A 90 0.79 -14.00 18.72
N ALA A 91 1.35 -12.81 18.89
CA ALA A 91 0.87 -11.81 19.84
C ALA A 91 -0.55 -11.32 19.53
N ALA A 92 -0.90 -11.18 18.26
CA ALA A 92 -2.26 -10.84 17.82
C ALA A 92 -3.25 -11.98 18.12
N TRP A 93 -2.88 -13.22 17.84
CA TRP A 93 -3.70 -14.41 18.13
C TRP A 93 -3.92 -14.63 19.62
N ALA A 94 -2.89 -14.44 20.44
CA ALA A 94 -2.99 -14.49 21.90
C ALA A 94 -3.98 -13.45 22.46
N ARG A 95 -4.25 -12.37 21.71
CA ARG A 95 -5.19 -11.29 22.06
C ARG A 95 -6.55 -11.45 21.38
N GLY A 96 -6.83 -12.64 20.86
CA GLY A 96 -8.14 -13.03 20.35
C GLY A 96 -8.45 -12.54 18.94
N ALA A 97 -7.44 -12.18 18.14
CA ALA A 97 -7.66 -12.01 16.70
C ALA A 97 -8.06 -13.36 16.07
N GLU A 98 -8.90 -13.30 15.03
CA GLU A 98 -9.30 -14.45 14.21
C GLU A 98 -8.78 -14.32 12.78
N ARG A 99 -8.57 -13.08 12.33
CA ARG A 99 -7.99 -12.72 11.04
C ARG A 99 -6.84 -11.74 11.21
N ALA A 100 -5.90 -11.75 10.28
CA ALA A 100 -4.79 -10.80 10.25
C ALA A 100 -4.54 -10.28 8.83
N THR A 101 -4.33 -8.98 8.71
CA THR A 101 -3.76 -8.37 7.50
C THR A 101 -2.38 -7.84 7.82
N VAL A 102 -1.38 -8.28 7.07
CA VAL A 102 0.02 -7.89 7.24
C VAL A 102 0.38 -6.89 6.14
N VAL A 103 0.79 -5.68 6.52
CA VAL A 103 1.36 -4.70 5.59
C VAL A 103 2.88 -4.70 5.69
N GLY A 104 3.58 -4.46 4.59
CA GLY A 104 5.04 -4.60 4.57
C GLY A 104 5.48 -6.06 4.65
N ALA A 105 4.65 -7.00 4.15
CA ALA A 105 4.94 -8.43 4.20
C ALA A 105 6.13 -8.86 3.32
N PHE A 106 6.40 -8.12 2.25
CA PHE A 106 7.50 -8.37 1.31
C PHE A 106 8.44 -7.17 1.24
N GLY A 107 9.72 -7.42 1.02
CA GLY A 107 10.75 -6.38 0.97
C GLY A 107 11.93 -6.80 0.11
N SER A 108 13.08 -6.14 0.31
CA SER A 108 14.32 -6.45 -0.43
C SER A 108 14.93 -7.80 -0.05
N ARG A 109 14.67 -8.27 1.17
CA ARG A 109 15.12 -9.56 1.69
C ARG A 109 14.18 -10.67 1.22
N LEU A 110 14.65 -11.47 0.27
CA LEU A 110 13.89 -12.58 -0.30
C LEU A 110 13.59 -13.65 0.74
N ASP A 111 14.55 -13.98 1.60
CA ASP A 111 14.40 -14.95 2.69
C ASP A 111 13.24 -14.57 3.64
N GLN A 112 13.14 -13.30 4.01
CA GLN A 112 12.01 -12.79 4.82
C GLN A 112 10.69 -12.82 4.05
N SER A 113 10.70 -12.44 2.78
CA SER A 113 9.48 -12.40 1.95
C SER A 113 8.90 -13.79 1.70
N PHE A 114 9.74 -14.77 1.38
CA PHE A 114 9.33 -16.18 1.27
C PHE A 114 8.92 -16.75 2.62
N GLY A 115 9.66 -16.42 3.69
CA GLY A 115 9.30 -16.79 5.06
C GLY A 115 7.89 -16.32 5.43
N ALA A 116 7.55 -15.06 5.14
CA ALA A 116 6.23 -14.51 5.40
C ALA A 116 5.11 -15.27 4.68
N LEU A 117 5.32 -15.60 3.40
CA LEU A 117 4.36 -16.38 2.62
C LEU A 117 4.18 -17.80 3.18
N LEU A 118 5.26 -18.49 3.52
CA LEU A 118 5.21 -19.84 4.08
C LEU A 118 4.56 -19.86 5.48
N ILE A 119 4.86 -18.87 6.32
CA ILE A 119 4.20 -18.69 7.63
C ILE A 119 2.69 -18.49 7.42
N ALA A 120 2.29 -17.61 6.51
CA ALA A 120 0.89 -17.38 6.21
C ALA A 120 0.19 -18.65 5.67
N GLY A 121 0.87 -19.44 4.83
CA GLY A 121 0.37 -20.74 4.37
C GLY A 121 0.18 -21.76 5.49
N ARG A 122 1.17 -21.90 6.38
CA ARG A 122 1.08 -22.76 7.57
C ARG A 122 -0.09 -22.33 8.48
N LEU A 123 -0.28 -21.03 8.66
CA LEU A 123 -1.38 -20.48 9.44
C LEU A 123 -2.74 -20.73 8.78
N ALA A 124 -2.84 -20.59 7.46
CA ALA A 124 -4.04 -20.94 6.71
C ALA A 124 -4.41 -22.43 6.86
N ALA A 125 -3.42 -23.33 6.82
CA ALA A 125 -3.62 -24.76 7.10
C ALA A 125 -4.17 -25.02 8.51
N ALA A 126 -3.82 -24.16 9.48
CA ALA A 126 -4.32 -24.19 10.86
C ALA A 126 -5.65 -23.43 11.05
N GLY A 127 -6.32 -23.04 9.96
CA GLY A 127 -7.62 -22.34 9.99
C GLY A 127 -7.53 -20.84 10.33
N ARG A 128 -6.34 -20.23 10.22
CA ARG A 128 -6.15 -18.80 10.46
C ARG A 128 -6.13 -18.02 9.15
N GLU A 129 -6.93 -16.97 9.07
CA GLU A 129 -6.96 -16.12 7.88
C GLU A 129 -5.86 -15.06 7.95
N VAL A 130 -4.93 -15.11 7.00
CA VAL A 130 -3.86 -14.13 6.84
C VAL A 130 -3.89 -13.58 5.42
N THR A 131 -3.87 -12.25 5.29
CA THR A 131 -3.65 -11.54 4.02
C THR A 131 -2.33 -10.80 4.10
N LEU A 132 -1.49 -10.92 3.08
CA LEU A 132 -0.20 -10.24 2.99
C LEU A 132 -0.28 -9.15 1.94
N LEU A 133 0.17 -7.93 2.28
CA LEU A 133 0.15 -6.76 1.42
C LEU A 133 1.54 -6.11 1.41
N ALA A 134 2.12 -5.92 0.22
CA ALA A 134 3.36 -5.16 0.06
C ALA A 134 3.55 -4.67 -1.37
N GLY A 135 3.84 -3.36 -1.53
CA GLY A 135 3.87 -2.73 -2.84
C GLY A 135 2.58 -2.99 -3.63
N PRO A 136 2.66 -3.44 -4.90
CA PRO A 136 1.49 -3.80 -5.70
C PRO A 136 0.91 -5.19 -5.35
N HIS A 137 1.57 -5.96 -4.49
CA HIS A 137 1.24 -7.36 -4.30
C HIS A 137 0.30 -7.58 -3.13
N GLU A 138 -0.70 -8.41 -3.37
CA GLU A 138 -1.55 -9.02 -2.36
C GLU A 138 -1.43 -10.54 -2.45
N ALA A 139 -1.14 -11.21 -1.34
CA ALA A 139 -1.15 -12.66 -1.26
C ALA A 139 -2.14 -13.15 -0.21
N ARG A 140 -3.01 -14.08 -0.61
CA ARG A 140 -3.99 -14.73 0.25
C ARG A 140 -3.85 -16.26 0.18
N PRO A 141 -3.17 -16.90 1.14
CA PRO A 141 -3.18 -18.35 1.28
C PRO A 141 -4.54 -18.86 1.72
N VAL A 142 -4.99 -19.95 1.09
CA VAL A 142 -6.27 -20.62 1.33
C VAL A 142 -5.99 -22.12 1.46
N ALA A 143 -6.52 -22.74 2.52
CA ALA A 143 -6.42 -24.17 2.76
C ALA A 143 -7.65 -24.92 2.22
N ALA A 144 -7.54 -26.25 2.15
CA ALA A 144 -8.61 -27.14 1.72
C ALA A 144 -9.95 -26.87 2.44
N GLY A 145 -11.03 -26.84 1.65
CA GLY A 145 -12.38 -26.48 2.11
C GLY A 145 -12.65 -24.97 2.16
N GLY A 146 -11.63 -24.15 1.90
CA GLY A 146 -11.72 -22.69 1.86
C GLY A 146 -11.88 -22.13 0.45
N ALA A 147 -12.37 -20.90 0.38
CA ALA A 147 -12.42 -20.10 -0.83
C ALA A 147 -12.08 -18.64 -0.54
N THR A 148 -11.57 -17.92 -1.54
CA THR A 148 -11.41 -16.47 -1.49
C THR A 148 -11.86 -15.85 -2.80
N THR A 149 -12.50 -14.70 -2.73
CA THR A 149 -12.96 -13.93 -3.88
C THR A 149 -12.43 -12.52 -3.82
N ARG A 150 -11.96 -12.00 -4.95
CA ARG A 150 -11.54 -10.62 -5.13
C ARG A 150 -12.23 -10.01 -6.34
N ASP A 151 -12.78 -8.82 -6.16
CA ASP A 151 -13.28 -8.03 -7.28
C ASP A 151 -12.09 -7.28 -7.92
N LEU A 152 -11.76 -7.63 -9.16
CA LEU A 152 -10.55 -7.18 -9.83
C LEU A 152 -10.86 -6.56 -11.20
N PRO A 153 -10.18 -5.46 -11.58
CA PRO A 153 -10.24 -4.93 -12.93
C PRO A 153 -9.81 -5.97 -13.97
N GLU A 154 -10.38 -5.89 -15.17
CA GLU A 154 -9.91 -6.67 -16.32
C GLU A 154 -8.42 -6.39 -16.58
N GLY A 155 -7.65 -7.44 -16.88
CA GLY A 155 -6.23 -7.32 -17.17
C GLY A 155 -5.31 -7.44 -15.95
N THR A 156 -5.86 -7.44 -14.73
CA THR A 156 -5.07 -7.65 -13.50
C THR A 156 -4.40 -9.02 -13.50
N THR A 157 -3.09 -9.06 -13.21
CA THR A 157 -2.35 -10.32 -13.13
C THR A 157 -2.68 -11.04 -11.83
N VAL A 158 -3.06 -12.32 -11.96
CA VAL A 158 -3.37 -13.21 -10.84
C VAL A 158 -2.58 -14.51 -11.00
N SER A 159 -1.99 -14.97 -9.91
CA SER A 159 -1.17 -16.18 -9.88
C SER A 159 -1.63 -17.11 -8.76
N LEU A 160 -1.59 -18.41 -9.01
CA LEU A 160 -1.78 -19.45 -8.00
C LEU A 160 -0.43 -20.06 -7.65
N LEU A 161 -0.10 -20.09 -6.36
CA LEU A 161 1.10 -20.75 -5.86
C LEU A 161 0.69 -21.85 -4.89
N ALA A 162 0.91 -23.11 -5.29
CA ALA A 162 0.79 -24.24 -4.38
C ALA A 162 1.87 -24.13 -3.28
N LEU A 163 1.47 -24.29 -2.03
CA LEU A 163 2.36 -24.30 -0.86
C LEU A 163 2.53 -25.71 -0.27
N THR A 164 1.70 -26.66 -0.69
CA THR A 164 1.79 -28.07 -0.32
C THR A 164 1.68 -28.96 -1.55
N GLU A 165 2.04 -30.23 -1.37
CA GLU A 165 1.78 -31.27 -2.37
C GLU A 165 0.27 -31.49 -2.58
N ASP A 166 -0.07 -32.15 -3.68
CA ASP A 166 -1.41 -32.64 -4.02
C ASP A 166 -2.53 -31.59 -3.97
N CYS A 167 -2.22 -30.32 -4.28
CA CYS A 167 -3.24 -29.28 -4.30
C CYS A 167 -4.27 -29.54 -5.41
N ASN A 168 -5.53 -29.26 -5.10
CA ASN A 168 -6.62 -29.31 -6.07
C ASN A 168 -7.49 -28.06 -5.95
N VAL A 169 -7.75 -27.38 -7.06
CA VAL A 169 -8.38 -26.05 -7.06
C VAL A 169 -9.40 -25.86 -8.17
N THR A 170 -10.35 -24.96 -7.92
CA THR A 170 -11.19 -24.33 -8.94
C THR A 170 -10.89 -22.84 -8.96
N THR A 171 -10.78 -22.26 -10.16
CA THR A 171 -10.70 -20.81 -10.33
C THR A 171 -11.68 -20.31 -11.37
N THR A 172 -12.30 -19.17 -11.08
CA THR A 172 -13.25 -18.48 -11.95
C THR A 172 -12.91 -16.99 -12.05
N GLY A 173 -13.47 -16.28 -13.04
CA GLY A 173 -13.17 -14.86 -13.28
C GLY A 173 -11.79 -14.61 -13.90
N VAL A 174 -11.12 -15.65 -14.40
CA VAL A 174 -9.77 -15.57 -14.98
C VAL A 174 -9.75 -16.14 -16.40
N ARG A 175 -8.77 -15.71 -17.20
CA ARG A 175 -8.62 -16.08 -18.61
C ARG A 175 -8.41 -17.58 -18.80
N TYR A 176 -7.63 -18.20 -17.91
CA TYR A 176 -7.35 -19.64 -17.92
C TYR A 176 -7.94 -20.27 -16.66
N PRO A 177 -9.26 -20.53 -16.61
CA PRO A 177 -9.89 -21.08 -15.42
C PRO A 177 -9.47 -22.53 -15.20
N LEU A 178 -9.41 -22.93 -13.93
CA LEU A 178 -9.20 -24.31 -13.50
C LEU A 178 -10.51 -24.85 -12.92
N SER A 179 -10.83 -26.11 -13.19
CA SER A 179 -12.03 -26.77 -12.65
C SER A 179 -11.63 -28.07 -11.98
N ALA A 180 -11.68 -28.10 -10.64
CA ALA A 180 -11.21 -29.22 -9.81
C ALA A 180 -9.86 -29.80 -10.28
N ALA A 181 -8.95 -28.92 -10.69
CA ALA A 181 -7.70 -29.30 -11.34
C ALA A 181 -6.60 -29.53 -10.30
N SER A 182 -5.74 -30.52 -10.55
CA SER A 182 -4.52 -30.70 -9.77
C SER A 182 -3.53 -29.56 -10.06
N LEU A 183 -2.97 -29.00 -8.99
CA LEU A 183 -1.95 -27.95 -9.02
C LEU A 183 -0.71 -28.44 -8.26
N PRO A 184 0.24 -29.11 -8.92
CA PRO A 184 1.42 -29.66 -8.25
C PRO A 184 2.31 -28.58 -7.61
N LEU A 185 2.96 -28.91 -6.49
CA LEU A 185 3.95 -28.02 -5.87
C LEU A 185 5.08 -27.72 -6.86
N GLY A 186 5.46 -26.44 -6.96
CA GLY A 186 6.50 -25.99 -7.91
C GLY A 186 6.05 -25.93 -9.38
N SER A 187 4.79 -26.18 -9.68
CA SER A 187 4.24 -26.01 -11.04
C SER A 187 4.07 -24.54 -11.40
N GLY A 188 4.32 -24.20 -12.67
CA GLY A 188 3.97 -22.89 -13.23
C GLY A 188 2.50 -22.78 -13.66
N LEU A 189 1.72 -23.87 -13.55
CA LEU A 189 0.29 -23.86 -13.85
C LEU A 189 -0.43 -22.83 -12.96
N GLY A 190 -1.24 -21.96 -13.56
CA GLY A 190 -1.96 -20.92 -12.81
C GLY A 190 -1.13 -19.70 -12.43
N VAL A 191 0.18 -19.67 -12.74
CA VAL A 191 1.01 -18.46 -12.60
C VAL A 191 0.80 -17.55 -13.80
N SER A 192 0.80 -16.23 -13.57
CA SER A 192 0.62 -15.19 -14.60
C SER A 192 -0.69 -15.32 -15.40
N ASN A 193 -1.75 -15.76 -14.74
CA ASN A 193 -3.10 -15.70 -15.28
C ASN A 193 -3.62 -14.24 -15.23
N VAL A 194 -4.77 -13.99 -15.83
CA VAL A 194 -5.30 -12.64 -16.02
C VAL A 194 -6.77 -12.60 -15.65
N ALA A 195 -7.17 -11.66 -14.80
CA ALA A 195 -8.57 -11.41 -14.46
C ALA A 195 -9.34 -10.93 -15.71
N VAL A 196 -10.56 -11.43 -15.90
CA VAL A 196 -11.46 -11.00 -17.00
C VAL A 196 -12.39 -9.85 -16.61
N GLY A 197 -12.16 -9.26 -15.42
CA GLY A 197 -13.01 -8.22 -14.84
C GLY A 197 -14.08 -8.80 -13.91
N GLY A 198 -14.25 -8.17 -12.75
CA GLY A 198 -15.22 -8.58 -11.75
C GLY A 198 -14.65 -9.59 -10.74
N ALA A 199 -15.51 -10.46 -10.24
CA ALA A 199 -15.16 -11.44 -9.20
C ALA A 199 -14.22 -12.54 -9.73
N VAL A 200 -12.99 -12.54 -9.22
CA VAL A 200 -12.01 -13.64 -9.32
C VAL A 200 -12.10 -14.48 -8.07
N THR A 201 -12.36 -15.78 -8.22
CA THR A 201 -12.49 -16.70 -7.10
C THR A 201 -11.46 -17.82 -7.19
N LEU A 202 -10.83 -18.13 -6.07
CA LEU A 202 -10.06 -19.35 -5.83
C LEU A 202 -10.81 -20.19 -4.79
N GLU A 203 -11.16 -21.41 -5.16
CA GLU A 203 -11.63 -22.46 -4.25
C GLU A 203 -10.55 -23.54 -4.15
N VAL A 204 -10.25 -23.98 -2.93
CA VAL A 204 -9.23 -25.00 -2.66
C VAL A 204 -9.90 -26.25 -2.13
N HIS A 205 -9.86 -27.32 -2.92
CA HIS A 205 -10.43 -28.62 -2.57
C HIS A 205 -9.46 -29.49 -1.77
N ALA A 206 -8.15 -29.35 -2.03
CA ALA A 206 -7.08 -30.04 -1.33
C ALA A 206 -5.81 -29.18 -1.27
N GLY A 207 -5.01 -29.40 -0.22
CA GLY A 207 -3.74 -28.69 0.00
C GLY A 207 -3.90 -27.25 0.48
N VAL A 208 -2.85 -26.44 0.30
CA VAL A 208 -2.83 -25.00 0.56
C VAL A 208 -2.33 -24.27 -0.67
N VAL A 209 -3.11 -23.32 -1.18
CA VAL A 209 -2.80 -22.54 -2.37
C VAL A 209 -2.94 -21.06 -2.06
N THR A 210 -1.97 -20.27 -2.52
CA THR A 210 -2.03 -18.81 -2.43
C THR A 210 -2.59 -18.24 -3.72
N LEU A 211 -3.62 -17.40 -3.60
CA LEU A 211 -3.97 -16.42 -4.62
C LEU A 211 -3.06 -15.21 -4.46
N LEU A 212 -2.18 -14.97 -5.43
CA LEU A 212 -1.33 -13.79 -5.52
C LEU A 212 -1.92 -12.86 -6.57
N VAL A 213 -2.23 -11.63 -6.18
CA VAL A 213 -2.72 -10.57 -7.07
C VAL A 213 -1.64 -9.51 -7.19
N GLU A 214 -1.31 -9.12 -8.42
CA GLU A 214 -0.51 -7.95 -8.70
C GLU A 214 -1.43 -6.82 -9.13
N HIS A 215 -1.74 -5.94 -8.18
CA HIS A 215 -2.54 -4.75 -8.42
C HIS A 215 -1.76 -3.80 -9.31
N ALA A 216 -2.45 -3.23 -10.30
CA ALA A 216 -1.83 -2.22 -11.15
C ALA A 216 -1.26 -1.09 -10.28
N ALA A 217 -0.06 -0.62 -10.64
CA ALA A 217 0.45 0.63 -10.08
C ALA A 217 -0.64 1.70 -10.23
N THR A 218 -0.94 2.42 -9.15
CA THR A 218 -1.96 3.47 -9.17
C THR A 218 -1.69 4.38 -10.38
N ASP A 219 -2.65 4.53 -11.30
CA ASP A 219 -2.52 5.43 -12.45
C ASP A 219 -2.03 6.77 -11.89
N PRO A 220 -0.82 7.23 -12.24
CA PRO A 220 -0.27 8.45 -11.66
C PRO A 220 -1.22 9.62 -11.82
N ARG A 221 -2.04 9.67 -12.89
CA ARG A 221 -3.08 10.69 -13.08
C ARG A 221 -4.15 10.58 -12.01
N GLU A 222 -4.63 9.38 -11.71
CA GLU A 222 -5.65 9.18 -10.68
C GLU A 222 -5.10 9.51 -9.28
N ALA A 223 -3.89 9.04 -9.00
CA ALA A 223 -3.22 9.29 -7.73
C ALA A 223 -3.00 10.80 -7.50
N ILE A 224 -2.37 11.46 -8.49
CA ILE A 224 -1.90 12.85 -8.40
C ILE A 224 -3.05 13.83 -8.65
N TRP A 225 -3.82 13.68 -9.74
CA TRP A 225 -4.88 14.64 -10.09
C TRP A 225 -6.17 14.40 -9.31
N GLY A 226 -6.50 13.13 -9.03
CA GLY A 226 -7.71 12.77 -8.31
C GLY A 226 -8.98 13.37 -8.91
N ALA A 227 -9.77 14.03 -8.06
CA ALA A 227 -11.00 14.72 -8.46
C ALA A 227 -10.77 15.81 -9.53
N GLN A 228 -9.55 16.32 -9.68
CA GLN A 228 -9.23 17.33 -10.70
C GLN A 228 -8.95 16.73 -12.09
N ARG A 229 -8.85 15.39 -12.23
CA ARG A 229 -8.50 14.71 -13.47
C ARG A 229 -9.31 15.20 -14.67
N GLY A 230 -10.63 15.26 -14.54
CA GLY A 230 -11.50 15.72 -15.64
C GLY A 230 -11.25 17.19 -16.01
N ARG A 231 -11.07 18.07 -15.03
CA ARG A 231 -10.79 19.50 -15.28
C ARG A 231 -9.40 19.71 -15.90
N ILE A 232 -8.38 18.99 -15.41
CA ILE A 232 -7.01 19.09 -15.92
C ILE A 232 -6.95 18.56 -17.36
N GLY A 233 -7.54 17.39 -17.62
CA GLY A 233 -7.62 16.83 -18.97
C GLY A 233 -8.35 17.75 -19.94
N ALA A 234 -9.50 18.31 -19.55
CA ALA A 234 -10.24 19.27 -20.37
C ALA A 234 -9.44 20.55 -20.63
N ALA A 235 -8.72 21.07 -19.63
CA ALA A 235 -7.89 22.27 -19.80
C ALA A 235 -6.71 22.03 -20.73
N LEU A 236 -6.04 20.87 -20.64
CA LEU A 236 -4.97 20.49 -21.56
C LEU A 236 -5.50 20.32 -22.99
N ALA A 237 -6.60 19.58 -23.17
CA ALA A 237 -7.19 19.35 -24.48
C ALA A 237 -7.70 20.65 -25.13
N ALA A 238 -8.23 21.58 -24.33
CA ALA A 238 -8.65 22.90 -24.81
C ALA A 238 -7.46 23.80 -25.21
N ALA A 239 -6.29 23.59 -24.59
CA ALA A 239 -5.07 24.28 -24.99
C ALA A 239 -4.54 23.71 -26.31
N ASP A 240 -4.37 22.39 -26.37
CA ASP A 240 -4.00 21.64 -27.59
C ASP A 240 -4.20 20.12 -27.35
N PRO A 241 -4.97 19.40 -28.19
CA PRO A 241 -5.22 17.97 -28.01
C PRO A 241 -3.97 17.08 -28.11
N ASP A 242 -3.02 17.41 -28.98
CA ASP A 242 -1.80 16.61 -29.16
C ASP A 242 -0.86 16.80 -27.97
N LEU A 243 -0.79 18.03 -27.43
CA LEU A 243 -0.08 18.30 -26.19
C LEU A 243 -0.71 17.56 -25.00
N ALA A 244 -2.05 17.53 -24.91
CA ALA A 244 -2.76 16.79 -23.88
C ALA A 244 -2.40 15.29 -23.93
N ASP A 245 -2.42 14.72 -25.12
CA ASP A 245 -2.05 13.32 -25.37
C ASP A 245 -0.57 13.05 -25.00
N LEU A 246 0.36 13.95 -25.31
CA LEU A 246 1.76 13.84 -24.88
C LEU A 246 1.91 13.89 -23.36
N VAL A 247 1.23 14.81 -22.68
CA VAL A 247 1.26 14.89 -21.21
C VAL A 247 0.71 13.60 -20.60
N GLU A 248 -0.43 13.12 -21.09
CA GLU A 248 -1.04 11.91 -20.55
C GLU A 248 -0.22 10.65 -20.80
N ARG A 249 0.21 10.42 -22.05
CA ARG A 249 0.95 9.21 -22.42
C ARG A 249 2.39 9.24 -21.92
N VAL A 250 3.12 10.31 -22.18
CA VAL A 250 4.57 10.35 -21.93
C VAL A 250 4.86 10.75 -20.49
N ALA A 251 4.27 11.85 -20.00
CA ALA A 251 4.58 12.29 -18.64
C ALA A 251 4.01 11.33 -17.61
N TYR A 252 2.70 11.04 -17.68
CA TYR A 252 2.06 10.26 -16.62
C TYR A 252 2.09 8.75 -16.85
N ALA A 253 1.65 8.25 -18.02
CA ALA A 253 1.56 6.81 -18.27
C ALA A 253 2.91 6.13 -18.51
N GLU A 254 3.94 6.87 -18.92
CA GLU A 254 5.30 6.34 -19.10
C GLU A 254 6.24 6.81 -17.99
N VAL A 255 6.56 8.10 -17.89
CA VAL A 255 7.63 8.57 -16.99
C VAL A 255 7.27 8.44 -15.51
N PHE A 256 6.07 8.88 -15.09
CA PHE A 256 5.64 8.78 -13.70
C PHE A 256 5.23 7.36 -13.29
N ALA A 257 4.78 6.54 -14.25
CA ALA A 257 4.43 5.14 -13.99
C ALA A 257 5.65 4.23 -13.82
N ARG A 258 6.85 4.66 -14.25
CA ARG A 258 8.08 3.89 -14.05
C ARG A 258 8.33 3.59 -12.57
N GLY A 259 8.78 2.38 -12.29
CA GLY A 259 9.33 2.03 -10.98
C GLY A 259 10.62 2.80 -10.62
N GLY A 260 11.12 2.60 -9.42
CA GLY A 260 12.40 3.15 -8.92
C GLY A 260 12.25 4.35 -7.98
N LEU A 261 11.29 5.25 -8.24
CA LEU A 261 10.90 6.32 -7.32
C LEU A 261 9.38 6.26 -7.10
N ASP A 262 8.94 6.40 -5.85
CA ASP A 262 7.51 6.52 -5.54
C ASP A 262 6.92 7.84 -6.05
N LEU A 263 5.59 7.90 -6.15
CA LEU A 263 4.89 9.08 -6.68
C LEU A 263 5.11 10.32 -5.81
N ALA A 264 5.22 10.18 -4.48
CA ALA A 264 5.51 11.30 -3.58
C ALA A 264 6.86 11.94 -3.89
N THR A 265 7.90 11.12 -4.08
CA THR A 265 9.24 11.58 -4.43
C THR A 265 9.23 12.25 -5.80
N ARG A 266 8.51 11.69 -6.77
CA ARG A 266 8.38 12.28 -8.11
C ARG A 266 7.70 13.64 -8.08
N GLU A 267 6.63 13.79 -7.31
CA GLU A 267 5.94 15.07 -7.13
C GLU A 267 6.82 16.09 -6.39
N LEU A 268 7.58 15.68 -5.37
CA LEU A 268 8.56 16.55 -4.71
C LEU A 268 9.66 17.02 -5.67
N LEU A 269 10.15 16.14 -6.55
CA LEU A 269 11.08 16.51 -7.61
C LEU A 269 10.44 17.49 -8.60
N ALA A 270 9.18 17.27 -8.99
CA ALA A 270 8.44 18.21 -9.84
C ALA A 270 8.32 19.59 -9.17
N VAL A 271 8.01 19.66 -7.87
CA VAL A 271 7.97 20.91 -7.10
C VAL A 271 9.34 21.61 -7.09
N ALA A 272 10.43 20.87 -6.89
CA ALA A 272 11.78 21.44 -6.94
C ALA A 272 12.12 21.99 -8.35
N LEU A 273 11.79 21.24 -9.39
CA LEU A 273 12.05 21.63 -10.79
C LEU A 273 11.22 22.84 -11.22
N LEU A 274 9.93 22.89 -10.86
CA LEU A 274 9.05 24.04 -11.13
C LEU A 274 9.50 25.28 -10.35
N THR A 275 9.96 25.10 -9.11
CA THR A 275 10.61 26.17 -8.34
C THR A 275 11.81 26.72 -9.12
N GLY A 276 12.67 25.83 -9.64
CA GLY A 276 13.82 26.21 -10.47
C GLY A 276 13.46 26.92 -11.77
N ALA A 277 12.37 26.50 -12.42
CA ALA A 277 11.84 27.13 -13.62
C ALA A 277 11.18 28.49 -13.33
N GLY A 278 10.79 28.77 -12.08
CA GLY A 278 9.97 29.94 -11.74
C GLY A 278 8.50 29.78 -12.16
N ALA A 279 8.07 28.55 -12.43
CA ALA A 279 6.73 28.18 -12.91
C ALA A 279 5.74 28.10 -11.73
N VAL A 280 5.47 29.25 -11.11
CA VAL A 280 4.62 29.35 -9.91
C VAL A 280 3.13 29.12 -10.19
N THR A 281 2.70 29.24 -11.45
CA THR A 281 1.30 29.05 -11.87
C THR A 281 0.92 27.56 -11.84
N GLU A 282 1.86 26.69 -12.18
CA GLU A 282 1.71 25.24 -12.30
C GLU A 282 1.94 24.54 -10.94
N LEU A 283 2.70 25.19 -10.05
CA LEU A 283 3.08 24.66 -8.74
C LEU A 283 1.90 24.12 -7.91
N PRO A 284 0.73 24.80 -7.81
CA PRO A 284 -0.39 24.32 -7.01
C PRO A 284 -0.92 22.94 -7.41
N THR A 285 -0.82 22.57 -8.70
CA THR A 285 -1.22 21.23 -9.17
C THR A 285 -0.34 20.16 -8.54
N HIS A 286 0.99 20.37 -8.54
CA HIS A 286 1.94 19.42 -7.98
C HIS A 286 2.04 19.46 -6.46
N LEU A 287 1.78 20.61 -5.82
CA LEU A 287 1.65 20.68 -4.35
C LEU A 287 0.48 19.81 -3.87
N ARG A 288 -0.68 19.89 -4.56
CA ARG A 288 -1.82 19.03 -4.25
C ARG A 288 -1.55 17.57 -4.58
N GLY A 289 -0.94 17.33 -5.75
CA GLY A 289 -0.49 16.02 -6.19
C GLY A 289 0.38 15.33 -5.14
N ALA A 290 1.47 15.98 -4.72
CA ALA A 290 2.38 15.52 -3.68
C ALA A 290 1.65 15.11 -2.39
N LEU A 291 0.77 15.96 -1.86
CA LEU A 291 0.02 15.66 -0.64
C LEU A 291 -0.88 14.42 -0.81
N ARG A 292 -1.57 14.30 -1.96
CA ARG A 292 -2.46 13.17 -2.25
C ARG A 292 -1.72 11.84 -2.31
N VAL A 293 -0.49 11.84 -2.83
CA VAL A 293 0.34 10.64 -2.94
C VAL A 293 1.23 10.40 -1.72
N GLY A 294 1.00 11.14 -0.62
CA GLY A 294 1.59 10.85 0.70
C GLY A 294 2.75 11.73 1.13
N ALA A 295 3.11 12.78 0.38
CA ALA A 295 4.06 13.78 0.88
C ALA A 295 3.44 14.62 1.99
N SER A 296 4.24 15.02 2.97
CA SER A 296 3.82 15.93 4.04
C SER A 296 4.04 17.39 3.66
N GLU A 297 3.30 18.31 4.31
CA GLU A 297 3.56 19.74 4.22
C GLU A 297 5.02 20.08 4.57
N ARG A 298 5.59 19.40 5.57
CA ARG A 298 7.00 19.57 5.95
C ARG A 298 7.92 19.23 4.78
N GLN A 299 7.69 18.11 4.09
CA GLN A 299 8.49 17.74 2.92
C GLN A 299 8.39 18.79 1.81
N LEU A 300 7.20 19.32 1.53
CA LEU A 300 7.03 20.41 0.55
C LEU A 300 7.88 21.64 0.91
N ARG A 301 7.86 22.06 2.19
CA ARG A 301 8.67 23.19 2.67
C ARG A 301 10.16 22.91 2.55
N GLU A 302 10.62 21.76 3.04
CA GLU A 302 12.04 21.36 3.00
C GLU A 302 12.54 21.23 1.55
N THR A 303 11.71 20.72 0.64
CA THR A 303 12.04 20.64 -0.79
C THR A 303 12.29 22.02 -1.41
N ILE A 304 11.42 23.00 -1.15
CA ILE A 304 11.59 24.38 -1.66
C ILE A 304 12.81 25.05 -1.03
N ILE A 305 13.05 24.83 0.27
CA ILE A 305 14.23 25.34 1.00
C ILE A 305 15.51 24.74 0.41
N HIS A 306 15.55 23.43 0.22
CA HIS A 306 16.71 22.74 -0.36
C HIS A 306 16.99 23.21 -1.78
N ALA A 307 15.94 23.37 -2.61
CA ALA A 307 16.07 23.89 -3.96
C ALA A 307 16.72 25.29 -4.00
N ALA A 308 16.55 26.12 -2.97
CA ALA A 308 17.10 27.48 -2.92
C ALA A 308 18.62 27.54 -3.10
N MET A 309 19.33 26.49 -2.67
CA MET A 309 20.79 26.41 -2.82
C MET A 309 21.24 26.21 -4.26
N PHE A 310 20.36 25.69 -5.13
CA PHE A 310 20.67 25.40 -6.53
C PHE A 310 20.05 26.42 -7.48
N VAL A 311 18.86 26.93 -7.15
CA VAL A 311 18.07 27.77 -8.07
C VAL A 311 17.94 29.23 -7.62
N GLY A 312 18.43 29.55 -6.42
CA GLY A 312 18.49 30.89 -5.86
C GLY A 312 17.26 31.31 -5.04
N PHE A 313 17.50 32.16 -4.04
CA PHE A 313 16.47 32.63 -3.09
C PHE A 313 15.26 33.34 -3.72
N PRO A 314 15.36 34.18 -4.76
CA PRO A 314 14.18 34.85 -5.32
C PRO A 314 13.10 33.88 -5.83
N LYS A 315 13.51 32.84 -6.56
CA LYS A 315 12.60 31.82 -7.09
C LYS A 315 12.02 30.96 -5.97
N SER A 316 12.86 30.54 -5.01
CA SER A 316 12.39 29.78 -3.84
C SER A 316 11.44 30.57 -2.95
N LEU A 317 11.65 31.88 -2.79
CA LEU A 317 10.74 32.74 -2.02
C LEU A 317 9.38 32.88 -2.74
N ALA A 318 9.37 33.00 -4.06
CA ALA A 318 8.14 33.00 -4.85
C ALA A 318 7.38 31.66 -4.72
N ALA A 319 8.09 30.53 -4.83
CA ALA A 319 7.51 29.21 -4.62
C ALA A 319 6.98 29.00 -3.18
N MET A 320 7.71 29.47 -2.15
CA MET A 320 7.27 29.39 -0.76
C MET A 320 6.00 30.20 -0.51
N ARG A 321 5.87 31.39 -1.13
CA ARG A 321 4.63 32.19 -1.09
C ARG A 321 3.47 31.47 -1.78
N ALA A 322 3.72 30.84 -2.92
CA ALA A 322 2.71 30.02 -3.61
C ALA A 322 2.25 28.84 -2.74
N LEU A 323 3.17 28.15 -2.06
CA LEU A 323 2.85 27.09 -1.09
C LEU A 323 2.01 27.63 0.08
N GLN A 324 2.38 28.76 0.68
CA GLN A 324 1.61 29.37 1.76
C GLN A 324 0.18 29.73 1.32
N ALA A 325 0.02 30.34 0.14
CA ALA A 325 -1.28 30.66 -0.42
C ALA A 325 -2.12 29.41 -0.70
N PHE A 326 -1.50 28.37 -1.25
CA PHE A 326 -2.13 27.06 -1.48
C PHE A 326 -2.65 26.44 -0.18
N LEU A 327 -1.84 26.41 0.88
CA LEU A 327 -2.23 25.84 2.18
C LEU A 327 -3.34 26.65 2.85
N ALA A 328 -3.27 27.99 2.79
CA ALA A 328 -4.31 28.87 3.31
C ALA A 328 -5.65 28.67 2.59
N GLY A 329 -5.62 28.52 1.26
CA GLY A 329 -6.83 28.23 0.48
C GLY A 329 -7.39 26.82 0.69
N ALA A 330 -6.53 25.83 0.99
CA ALA A 330 -6.96 24.46 1.31
C ALA A 330 -7.62 24.36 2.70
N GLY A 331 -7.20 25.18 3.67
CA GLY A 331 -7.78 25.23 5.02
C GLY A 331 -9.19 25.83 5.10
N GLY A 332 -9.67 26.53 4.06
CA GLY A 332 -11.00 27.14 4.03
C GLY A 332 -12.14 26.21 3.62
N ALA A 333 -11.84 25.04 3.03
CA ALA A 333 -12.86 24.08 2.59
C ALA A 333 -13.31 23.09 3.68
N ALA A 334 -12.69 23.12 4.86
CA ALA A 334 -12.97 22.20 5.96
C ALA A 334 -13.82 22.81 7.10
N ALA A 335 -14.36 24.02 6.94
CA ALA A 335 -15.10 24.72 8.00
C ALA A 335 -16.37 25.42 7.48
N THR A 336 -17.36 24.62 7.04
CA THR A 336 -18.77 25.03 7.08
C THR A 336 -19.62 23.80 7.40
N GLY A 337 -19.71 23.48 8.69
CA GLY A 337 -20.89 22.75 9.20
C GLY A 337 -22.11 23.67 9.12
N PRO A 338 -23.33 23.13 8.99
CA PRO A 338 -24.52 23.94 8.99
C PRO A 338 -24.67 24.57 10.37
N ASP A 339 -24.62 25.90 10.45
CA ASP A 339 -25.18 26.61 11.59
C ASP A 339 -26.70 26.55 11.45
N ASP A 340 -27.33 25.87 12.40
CA ASP A 340 -28.76 25.85 12.60
C ASP A 340 -29.25 27.27 12.93
N GLY A 341 -30.21 27.75 12.14
CA GLY A 341 -30.99 28.96 12.36
C GLY A 341 -32.34 28.87 11.66
#